data_AF-A0A920UYQ7-F1
#
_entry.id   AF-A0A920UYQ7-F1
#
_cell.length_a   1.000
_cell.length_b   1.000
_cell.length_c   1.000
_cell.angle_alpha   90.00
_cell.angle_beta   90.00
_cell.angle_gamma   90.00
#
_symmetry.space_group_name_H-M   'P 1'
#
loop_
_entity.id
_entity.type
_entity.pdbx_description
1 polymer ?
#
loop_
_entity_poly.entity_id
_entity_poly.type
_entity_poly.pdbx_seq_one_letter_code
_entity_poly.pdbx_strand_id
1 'polypeptide(L)'
;MDRTVMVDLDPVLLEILRHKVTAVTEEMGITLQRTGRTLYVKETADFGTAIANLEGKFFAFPVGIGVAGFVDLDCKPAIDAVSNLVPGDVIMTNHPYASGGLCTHTPDLNLVRPYFYQDQVVGYGWSFLHAADVGGKVPSSVSPTNSEAFQEGLLIPPMKIVQAGDFNPDLLQIFRHNVRTPDLNIGDIKAMLAALDVGQRRVVEMIEQYGLDCFLSMQSALIDYGRLKAREAFRQIPNGEYDFWDYLDDDSFTQVPVRIRLRMLVDDGLIHLDYRGTDAQTLGPFNIVTLGRSHPWVTLRLLHYAISRDPSCPVNSGVFKNVTVTLPPGSVLNPEFPAASGIRTAAGARCYDVLNGVLGKALPEFIPGPASGGNIVPVVLVEPADAGHSAVTVVQFLVGALGARKGADGVDGRDPSFSNMANNPIETVEAEASVEVLYYGLRPDSGGPGQWRGGAGQSISFRVLKDGCQLLARGLERLRFPPWGVAGGGSSTVTRMILNEGEDGEVELGEKTI
;
A
#
# COMPACT_ATOMS: atom_id res chain seq x y z
N MET A 1 39.15 6.13 -0.06
CA MET A 1 38.20 5.48 0.86
C MET A 1 38.56 5.94 2.24
N ASP A 2 38.07 7.12 2.62
CA ASP A 2 38.15 7.55 4.01
C ASP A 2 37.20 6.66 4.82
N ARG A 3 37.66 6.14 5.95
CA ARG A 3 36.84 5.26 6.78
C ARG A 3 35.73 6.10 7.38
N THR A 4 34.49 5.82 6.99
CA THR A 4 33.29 6.31 7.69
C THR A 4 33.45 5.99 9.18
N VAL A 5 33.44 7.02 10.01
CA VAL A 5 33.52 6.84 11.46
C VAL A 5 32.09 6.82 11.99
N MET A 6 31.65 5.67 12.48
CA MET A 6 30.39 5.60 13.22
C MET A 6 30.55 6.42 14.50
N VAL A 7 29.71 7.44 14.66
CA VAL A 7 29.71 8.34 15.81
C VAL A 7 28.60 7.93 16.77
N ASP A 8 28.89 7.94 18.07
CA ASP A 8 27.87 7.76 19.09
C ASP A 8 26.98 9.01 19.16
N LEU A 9 25.70 8.84 18.88
CA LEU A 9 24.73 9.93 18.85
C LEU A 9 24.04 10.01 20.22
N ASP A 10 24.10 11.17 20.86
CA ASP A 10 23.35 11.34 22.10
C ASP A 10 21.83 11.24 21.84
N PRO A 11 21.03 10.77 22.82
CA PRO A 11 19.61 10.53 22.62
C PRO A 11 18.79 11.77 22.22
N VAL A 12 19.19 12.97 22.66
CA VAL A 12 18.50 14.21 22.34
C VAL A 12 18.73 14.55 20.87
N LEU A 13 19.97 14.45 20.40
CA LEU A 13 20.29 14.65 18.99
C LEU A 13 19.58 13.63 18.10
N LEU A 14 19.54 12.36 18.49
CA LEU A 14 18.84 11.31 17.72
C LEU A 14 17.34 11.60 17.56
N GLU A 15 16.67 12.10 18.60
CA GLU A 15 15.25 12.50 18.52
C GLU A 15 15.03 13.73 17.63
N ILE A 16 15.92 14.74 17.70
CA ILE A 16 15.87 15.90 16.80
C ILE A 16 16.00 15.45 15.35
N LEU A 17 16.98 14.58 15.09
CA LEU A 17 17.26 14.03 13.77
C LEU A 17 16.10 13.18 13.25
N ARG A 18 15.49 12.33 14.10
CA ARG A 18 14.28 11.55 13.78
C ARG A 18 13.16 12.46 13.27
N HIS A 19 12.84 13.51 14.02
CA HIS A 19 11.79 14.45 13.61
C HIS A 19 12.13 15.19 12.32
N LYS A 20 13.39 15.57 12.12
CA LYS A 20 13.84 16.22 10.88
C LYS A 20 13.66 15.31 9.67
N VAL A 21 14.12 14.06 9.72
CA VAL A 21 14.03 13.15 8.56
C VAL A 21 12.58 12.76 8.25
N THR A 22 11.72 12.62 9.27
CA THR A 22 10.27 12.44 9.06
C THR A 22 9.67 13.66 8.36
N ALA A 23 9.99 14.88 8.81
CA ALA A 23 9.52 16.10 8.18
C ALA A 23 9.98 16.22 6.71
N VAL A 24 11.20 15.77 6.39
CA VAL A 24 11.66 15.68 4.98
C VAL A 24 10.76 14.76 4.18
N THR A 25 10.46 13.56 4.67
CA THR A 25 9.59 12.63 3.93
C THR A 25 8.16 13.13 3.77
N GLU A 26 7.63 13.89 4.73
CA GLU A 26 6.34 14.56 4.61
C GLU A 26 6.36 15.70 3.59
N GLU A 27 7.44 16.51 3.55
CA GLU A 27 7.61 17.55 2.53
C GLU A 27 7.71 16.95 1.11
N MET A 28 8.39 15.81 0.96
CA MET A 28 8.42 15.04 -0.29
C MET A 28 6.99 14.63 -0.70
N GLY A 29 6.22 14.07 0.24
CA GLY A 29 4.85 13.62 -0.01
C GLY A 29 3.91 14.78 -0.39
N ILE A 30 3.98 15.91 0.32
CA ILE A 30 3.17 17.10 0.02
C ILE A 30 3.52 17.67 -1.36
N THR A 31 4.81 17.65 -1.73
CA THR A 31 5.27 18.07 -3.05
C THR A 31 4.66 17.20 -4.14
N LEU A 32 4.69 15.87 -3.96
CA LEU A 32 4.08 14.93 -4.89
C LEU A 32 2.57 15.18 -5.02
N GLN A 33 1.83 15.25 -3.91
CA GLN A 33 0.38 15.49 -3.92
C GLN A 33 0.01 16.77 -4.68
N ARG A 34 0.73 17.87 -4.43
CA ARG A 34 0.44 19.17 -5.02
C ARG A 34 0.83 19.29 -6.50
N THR A 35 1.70 18.42 -6.99
CA THR A 35 2.22 18.48 -8.37
C THR A 35 1.75 17.31 -9.24
N GLY A 36 1.11 16.30 -8.64
CA GLY A 36 0.44 15.21 -9.34
C GLY A 36 -0.61 15.71 -10.32
N ARG A 37 -0.96 14.89 -11.31
CA ARG A 37 -1.87 15.20 -12.42
C ARG A 37 -3.16 14.42 -12.37
N THR A 38 -3.14 13.17 -11.93
CA THR A 38 -4.34 12.34 -11.80
C THR A 38 -5.14 12.69 -10.54
N LEU A 39 -6.47 12.62 -10.63
CA LEU A 39 -7.39 12.91 -9.51
C LEU A 39 -7.05 12.06 -8.27
N TYR A 40 -6.82 10.78 -8.50
CA TYR A 40 -6.49 9.79 -7.47
C TYR A 40 -5.19 10.13 -6.71
N VAL A 41 -4.25 10.81 -7.35
CA VAL A 41 -3.00 11.24 -6.69
C VAL A 41 -3.19 12.54 -5.93
N LYS A 42 -3.85 13.53 -6.54
CA LYS A 42 -4.03 14.86 -5.92
C LYS A 42 -4.98 14.83 -4.72
N GLU A 43 -6.11 14.14 -4.87
CA GLU A 43 -7.18 14.12 -3.86
C GLU A 43 -7.04 12.91 -2.93
N THR A 44 -7.00 11.69 -3.47
CA THR A 44 -6.97 10.47 -2.65
C THR A 44 -5.61 10.21 -1.99
N ALA A 45 -4.51 10.63 -2.64
CA ALA A 45 -3.14 10.42 -2.19
C ALA A 45 -2.67 8.95 -2.19
N ASP A 46 -2.99 8.15 -3.21
CA ASP A 46 -2.43 6.79 -3.39
C ASP A 46 -0.99 6.83 -3.95
N PHE A 47 -0.08 7.27 -3.10
CA PHE A 47 1.36 7.35 -3.33
C PHE A 47 2.12 7.19 -2.02
N GLY A 48 3.45 7.06 -2.11
CA GLY A 48 4.33 7.04 -0.95
C GLY A 48 5.67 7.66 -1.26
N THR A 49 6.33 8.15 -0.21
CA THR A 49 7.70 8.68 -0.25
C THR A 49 8.47 8.16 0.96
N ALA A 50 9.78 7.93 0.83
CA ALA A 50 10.62 7.49 1.93
C ALA A 50 12.09 7.76 1.65
N ILE A 51 12.93 7.61 2.67
CA ILE A 51 14.38 7.59 2.51
C ILE A 51 14.93 6.27 3.05
N ALA A 52 15.61 5.55 2.17
CA ALA A 52 16.32 4.32 2.47
C ALA A 52 17.80 4.57 2.75
N ASN A 53 18.36 3.72 3.61
CA ASN A 53 19.79 3.68 3.90
C ASN A 53 20.55 2.97 2.76
N LEU A 54 21.87 2.80 2.91
CA LEU A 54 22.72 2.17 1.91
C LEU A 54 22.37 0.69 1.63
N GLU A 55 21.71 0.02 2.58
CA GLU A 55 21.20 -1.34 2.44
C GLU A 55 19.80 -1.40 1.83
N GLY A 56 19.23 -0.28 1.38
CA GLY A 56 17.90 -0.23 0.76
C GLY A 56 16.74 -0.33 1.74
N LYS A 57 16.97 -0.11 3.05
CA LYS A 57 15.97 -0.18 4.11
C LYS A 57 15.52 1.21 4.55
N PHE A 58 14.21 1.42 4.65
CA PHE A 58 13.67 2.71 5.06
C PHE A 58 14.01 3.03 6.52
N PHE A 59 14.74 4.13 6.74
CA PHE A 59 14.99 4.68 8.09
C PHE A 59 14.11 5.91 8.37
N ALA A 60 13.56 6.53 7.33
CA ALA A 60 12.61 7.63 7.41
C ALA A 60 11.40 7.36 6.50
N PHE A 61 10.21 7.56 7.05
CA PHE A 61 8.92 7.36 6.38
C PHE A 61 7.92 8.42 6.87
N PRO A 62 7.00 8.92 6.04
CA PRO A 62 5.97 9.87 6.44
C PRO A 62 4.92 9.17 7.32
N VAL A 63 4.32 9.94 8.23
CA VAL A 63 3.23 9.44 9.10
C VAL A 63 1.88 9.99 8.66
N GLY A 64 1.83 11.26 8.22
CA GLY A 64 0.57 11.96 7.96
C GLY A 64 0.04 11.94 6.52
N ILE A 65 0.77 11.39 5.56
CA ILE A 65 0.42 11.52 4.13
C ILE A 65 0.67 10.23 3.33
N GLY A 66 -0.26 9.93 2.43
CA GLY A 66 -0.18 8.81 1.49
C GLY A 66 -0.30 7.43 2.14
N VAL A 67 0.26 6.44 1.47
CA VAL A 67 0.31 5.05 1.93
C VAL A 67 1.44 4.88 2.94
N ALA A 68 1.11 5.06 4.22
CA ALA A 68 2.04 4.98 5.35
C ALA A 68 2.44 3.54 5.74
N GLY A 69 1.91 2.51 5.07
CA GLY A 69 2.08 1.10 5.47
C GLY A 69 3.29 0.38 4.87
N PHE A 70 3.95 0.92 3.84
CA PHE A 70 4.98 0.21 3.07
C PHE A 70 6.40 0.29 3.64
N VAL A 71 6.49 0.45 4.96
CA VAL A 71 7.74 0.64 5.71
C VAL A 71 8.69 -0.57 5.63
N ASP A 72 8.15 -1.78 5.44
CA ASP A 72 8.90 -3.05 5.36
C ASP A 72 9.35 -3.42 3.92
N LEU A 73 9.17 -2.53 2.93
CA LEU A 73 9.72 -2.79 1.59
C LEU A 73 11.25 -2.74 1.57
N ASP A 74 11.82 -3.36 0.54
CA ASP A 74 13.26 -3.45 0.32
C ASP A 74 13.63 -2.91 -1.06
N CYS A 75 14.33 -1.78 -1.11
CA CYS A 75 14.79 -1.21 -2.38
C CYS A 75 16.02 -1.95 -2.94
N LYS A 76 16.73 -2.74 -2.13
CA LYS A 76 18.03 -3.29 -2.48
C LYS A 76 18.02 -4.14 -3.75
N PRO A 77 17.05 -5.06 -3.99
CA PRO A 77 17.02 -5.84 -5.21
C PRO A 77 16.89 -4.97 -6.48
N ALA A 78 16.07 -3.93 -6.42
CA ALA A 78 15.88 -3.01 -7.55
C ALA A 78 17.12 -2.13 -7.79
N ILE A 79 17.79 -1.70 -6.71
CA ILE A 79 19.05 -0.95 -6.78
C ILE A 79 20.16 -1.82 -7.40
N ASP A 80 20.32 -3.06 -6.91
CA ASP A 80 21.38 -3.97 -7.34
C ASP A 80 21.23 -4.45 -8.79
N ALA A 81 20.01 -4.45 -9.31
CA ALA A 81 19.73 -4.76 -10.71
C ALA A 81 20.27 -3.70 -11.69
N VAL A 82 20.65 -2.51 -11.21
CA VAL A 82 21.16 -1.40 -12.02
C VAL A 82 22.58 -1.03 -11.62
N SER A 83 23.53 -1.21 -12.53
CA SER A 83 24.94 -0.85 -12.32
C SER A 83 25.24 0.63 -12.64
N ASN A 84 26.38 1.12 -12.15
CA ASN A 84 26.98 2.42 -12.53
C ASN A 84 26.05 3.61 -12.28
N LEU A 85 25.51 3.72 -11.06
CA LEU A 85 24.69 4.86 -10.66
C LEU A 85 25.58 6.11 -10.50
N VAL A 86 25.21 7.17 -11.20
CA VAL A 86 25.88 8.48 -11.15
C VAL A 86 24.90 9.57 -10.65
N PRO A 87 25.40 10.75 -10.21
CA PRO A 87 24.53 11.86 -9.83
C PRO A 87 23.50 12.18 -10.93
N GLY A 88 22.25 12.34 -10.53
CA GLY A 88 21.12 12.61 -11.44
C GLY A 88 20.41 11.37 -12.00
N ASP A 89 20.95 10.17 -11.81
CA ASP A 89 20.25 8.95 -12.20
C ASP A 89 18.98 8.70 -11.37
N VAL A 90 17.96 8.10 -11.98
CA VAL A 90 16.76 7.60 -11.29
C VAL A 90 16.36 6.25 -11.87
N ILE A 91 16.23 5.26 -10.99
CA ILE A 91 15.74 3.93 -11.31
C ILE A 91 14.20 3.97 -11.31
N MET A 92 13.59 3.31 -12.29
CA MET A 92 12.16 3.03 -12.37
C MET A 92 11.91 1.54 -12.46
N THR A 93 10.84 1.08 -11.83
CA THR A 93 10.27 -0.25 -12.06
C THR A 93 8.79 -0.25 -11.73
N ASN A 94 8.05 -1.14 -12.38
CA ASN A 94 6.71 -1.54 -11.95
C ASN A 94 6.54 -3.06 -12.00
N HIS A 95 7.64 -3.81 -12.12
CA HIS A 95 7.60 -5.26 -12.26
C HIS A 95 7.69 -5.93 -10.87
N PRO A 96 6.64 -6.60 -10.37
CA PRO A 96 6.65 -7.12 -8.99
C PRO A 96 7.76 -8.13 -8.73
N TYR A 97 7.90 -9.12 -9.63
CA TYR A 97 8.92 -10.16 -9.51
C TYR A 97 10.35 -9.65 -9.74
N ALA A 98 10.60 -8.88 -10.81
CA ALA A 98 11.95 -8.41 -11.13
C ALA A 98 12.47 -7.34 -10.15
N SER A 99 11.57 -6.61 -9.47
CA SER A 99 11.94 -5.62 -8.46
C SER A 99 12.21 -6.24 -7.07
N GLY A 100 12.10 -7.55 -6.93
CA GLY A 100 12.30 -8.23 -5.65
C GLY A 100 11.15 -8.04 -4.66
N GLY A 101 9.95 -7.72 -5.14
CA GLY A 101 8.78 -7.39 -4.30
C GLY A 101 8.70 -5.92 -3.87
N LEU A 102 9.60 -5.05 -4.34
CA LEU A 102 9.48 -3.59 -4.11
C LEU A 102 8.21 -3.05 -4.75
N CYS A 103 7.98 -3.42 -6.01
CA CYS A 103 6.72 -3.14 -6.69
C CYS A 103 5.69 -4.17 -6.27
N THR A 104 4.53 -3.70 -5.77
CA THR A 104 3.53 -4.62 -5.24
C THR A 104 2.56 -5.12 -6.32
N HIS A 105 2.26 -4.31 -7.36
CA HIS A 105 1.55 -4.69 -8.60
C HIS A 105 1.91 -3.74 -9.75
N THR A 106 1.52 -4.05 -10.99
CA THR A 106 2.01 -3.31 -12.17
C THR A 106 1.57 -1.85 -12.30
N PRO A 107 0.40 -1.37 -11.81
CA PRO A 107 0.09 0.05 -11.79
C PRO A 107 0.96 0.89 -10.83
N ASP A 108 1.61 0.28 -9.83
CA ASP A 108 2.46 1.03 -8.90
C ASP A 108 3.83 1.31 -9.55
N LEU A 109 3.98 2.53 -10.09
CA LEU A 109 5.28 2.98 -10.59
C LEU A 109 6.17 3.32 -9.39
N ASN A 110 7.33 2.67 -9.32
CA ASN A 110 8.32 2.90 -8.27
C ASN A 110 9.54 3.62 -8.85
N LEU A 111 9.95 4.71 -8.19
CA LEU A 111 11.18 5.43 -8.47
C LEU A 111 12.14 5.33 -7.27
N VAL A 112 13.41 5.04 -7.56
CA VAL A 112 14.50 5.05 -6.58
C VAL A 112 15.61 5.95 -7.09
N ARG A 113 15.96 6.99 -6.33
CA ARG A 113 17.05 7.91 -6.65
C ARG A 113 18.20 7.74 -5.65
N PRO A 114 19.42 7.41 -6.09
CA PRO A 114 20.61 7.54 -5.24
C PRO A 114 20.82 9.00 -4.84
N TYR A 115 20.94 9.24 -3.54
CA TYR A 115 21.26 10.56 -3.01
C TYR A 115 22.77 10.70 -2.83
N PHE A 116 23.32 11.78 -3.38
CA PHE A 116 24.75 12.02 -3.45
C PHE A 116 25.19 13.18 -2.56
N TYR A 117 26.36 13.03 -1.92
CA TYR A 117 27.11 14.10 -1.27
C TYR A 117 28.59 13.90 -1.58
N GLN A 118 29.26 14.91 -2.16
CA GLN A 118 30.68 14.83 -2.57
C GLN A 118 31.00 13.54 -3.38
N ASP A 119 30.19 13.26 -4.41
CA ASP A 119 30.29 12.09 -5.30
C ASP A 119 30.11 10.72 -4.62
N GLN A 120 29.68 10.68 -3.36
CA GLN A 120 29.36 9.44 -2.63
C GLN A 120 27.86 9.30 -2.47
N VAL A 121 27.35 8.08 -2.67
CA VAL A 121 25.97 7.75 -2.31
C VAL A 121 25.87 7.71 -0.79
N VAL A 122 24.93 8.48 -0.24
CA VAL A 122 24.69 8.58 1.21
C VAL A 122 23.36 7.95 1.63
N GLY A 123 22.53 7.54 0.68
CA GLY A 123 21.22 6.93 0.88
C GLY A 123 20.43 6.94 -0.42
N TYR A 124 19.15 6.57 -0.36
CA TYR A 124 18.27 6.56 -1.52
C TYR A 124 16.94 7.20 -1.19
N GLY A 125 16.48 8.12 -2.04
CA GLY A 125 15.09 8.54 -2.05
C GLY A 125 14.23 7.50 -2.75
N TRP A 126 13.07 7.20 -2.18
CA TRP A 126 12.06 6.37 -2.80
C TRP A 126 10.75 7.15 -2.94
N SER A 127 10.09 6.94 -4.07
CA SER A 127 8.71 7.35 -4.27
C SER A 127 7.99 6.27 -5.07
N PHE A 128 6.75 5.99 -4.70
CA PHE A 128 5.84 5.24 -5.58
C PHE A 128 4.55 6.02 -5.79
N LEU A 129 3.85 5.71 -6.87
CA LEU A 129 2.57 6.27 -7.23
C LEU A 129 1.75 5.24 -7.99
N HIS A 130 0.45 5.18 -7.70
CA HIS A 130 -0.49 4.35 -8.47
C HIS A 130 -0.87 5.04 -9.79
N ALA A 131 -0.32 4.58 -10.91
CA ALA A 131 -0.65 5.12 -12.22
C ALA A 131 -2.07 4.73 -12.63
N ALA A 132 -2.79 5.64 -13.29
CA ALA A 132 -4.17 5.42 -13.70
C ALA A 132 -4.32 4.23 -14.67
N ASP A 133 -3.33 4.01 -15.54
CA ASP A 133 -3.24 2.90 -16.49
C ASP A 133 -1.76 2.64 -16.84
N VAL A 134 -1.39 1.39 -17.08
CA VAL A 134 -0.04 1.00 -17.53
C VAL A 134 -0.08 0.07 -18.74
N GLY A 135 -1.16 0.11 -19.54
CA GLY A 135 -1.26 -0.65 -20.78
C GLY A 135 -1.78 -2.08 -20.66
N GLY A 136 -2.46 -2.43 -19.57
CA GLY A 136 -3.00 -3.77 -19.37
C GLY A 136 -4.16 -4.11 -20.31
N LYS A 137 -4.60 -5.38 -20.25
CA LYS A 137 -5.70 -5.97 -21.02
C LYS A 137 -6.97 -5.12 -21.01
N VAL A 138 -7.28 -4.52 -19.86
CA VAL A 138 -8.42 -3.60 -19.67
C VAL A 138 -7.92 -2.19 -19.37
N PRO A 139 -8.74 -1.15 -19.64
CA PRO A 139 -8.46 0.19 -19.16
C PRO A 139 -8.23 0.20 -17.64
N SER A 140 -7.20 0.92 -17.21
CA SER A 140 -6.64 0.93 -15.85
C SER A 140 -5.87 -0.31 -15.41
N SER A 141 -5.71 -1.29 -16.30
CA SER A 141 -4.76 -2.41 -16.15
C SER A 141 -5.05 -3.40 -15.02
N VAL A 142 -6.08 -3.18 -14.20
CA VAL A 142 -6.54 -4.09 -13.14
C VAL A 142 -7.86 -4.72 -13.54
N SER A 143 -7.96 -6.06 -13.53
CA SER A 143 -9.20 -6.80 -13.77
C SER A 143 -9.20 -8.10 -12.99
N PRO A 144 -10.34 -8.52 -12.38
CA PRO A 144 -10.44 -9.84 -11.74
C PRO A 144 -10.22 -11.00 -12.72
N THR A 145 -10.29 -10.74 -14.03
CA THR A 145 -10.08 -11.74 -15.08
C THR A 145 -8.64 -11.83 -15.58
N ASN A 146 -7.71 -11.12 -14.94
CA ASN A 146 -6.29 -11.25 -15.27
C ASN A 146 -5.71 -12.47 -14.54
N SER A 147 -5.12 -13.39 -15.30
CA SER A 147 -4.45 -14.58 -14.78
C SER A 147 -2.93 -14.49 -14.78
N GLU A 148 -2.37 -13.65 -15.65
CA GLU A 148 -0.93 -13.49 -15.80
C GLU A 148 -0.53 -12.01 -15.68
N ALA A 149 0.64 -11.74 -15.10
CA ALA A 149 1.19 -10.40 -14.94
C ALA A 149 1.33 -9.64 -16.28
N PHE A 150 1.52 -10.36 -17.39
CA PHE A 150 1.57 -9.77 -18.74
C PHE A 150 0.25 -9.11 -19.16
N GLN A 151 -0.88 -9.58 -18.62
CA GLN A 151 -2.21 -8.99 -18.87
C GLN A 151 -2.42 -7.72 -18.03
N GLU A 152 -1.56 -7.48 -17.04
CA GLU A 152 -1.62 -6.32 -16.15
C GLU A 152 -0.81 -5.12 -16.68
N GLY A 153 -0.28 -5.21 -17.91
CA GLY A 153 0.33 -4.10 -18.64
C GLY A 153 1.84 -4.20 -18.81
N LEU A 154 2.46 -3.08 -19.16
CA LEU A 154 3.89 -3.00 -19.44
C LEU A 154 4.69 -3.35 -18.18
N LEU A 155 5.50 -4.41 -18.25
CA LEU A 155 6.41 -4.83 -17.18
C LEU A 155 7.79 -4.18 -17.37
N ILE A 156 8.07 -3.17 -16.56
CA ILE A 156 9.34 -2.43 -16.55
C ILE A 156 10.23 -3.03 -15.45
N PRO A 157 11.25 -3.84 -15.79
CA PRO A 157 12.23 -4.28 -14.80
C PRO A 157 13.02 -3.08 -14.25
N PRO A 158 13.71 -3.20 -13.12
CA PRO A 158 14.54 -2.12 -12.61
C PRO A 158 15.53 -1.60 -13.67
N MET A 159 15.32 -0.35 -14.10
CA MET A 159 16.13 0.31 -15.13
C MET A 159 16.11 1.82 -14.96
N LYS A 160 17.03 2.55 -15.60
CA LYS A 160 17.12 4.01 -15.47
C LYS A 160 16.06 4.73 -16.34
N ILE A 161 15.14 5.47 -15.71
CA ILE A 161 14.22 6.40 -16.38
C ILE A 161 14.83 7.78 -16.58
N VAL A 162 15.75 8.18 -15.69
CA VAL A 162 16.58 9.37 -15.83
C VAL A 162 18.04 8.93 -15.77
N GLN A 163 18.84 9.40 -16.71
CA GLN A 163 20.27 9.16 -16.81
C GLN A 163 20.99 10.50 -16.72
N ALA A 164 21.80 10.70 -15.68
CA ALA A 164 22.57 11.93 -15.44
C ALA A 164 21.73 13.23 -15.56
N GLY A 165 20.46 13.20 -15.12
CA GLY A 165 19.55 14.36 -15.16
C GLY A 165 18.60 14.41 -16.36
N ASP A 166 18.83 13.63 -17.42
CA ASP A 166 17.99 13.60 -18.62
C ASP A 166 17.11 12.36 -18.68
N PHE A 167 15.86 12.50 -19.14
CA PHE A 167 14.98 11.34 -19.35
C PHE A 167 15.58 10.38 -20.38
N ASN A 168 15.46 9.08 -20.13
CA ASN A 168 15.74 8.04 -21.10
C ASN A 168 14.70 8.09 -22.23
N PRO A 169 15.08 8.53 -23.45
CA PRO A 169 14.12 8.76 -24.52
C PRO A 169 13.50 7.45 -25.02
N ASP A 170 14.27 6.35 -25.03
CA ASP A 170 13.80 5.06 -25.54
C ASP A 170 12.73 4.46 -24.63
N LEU A 171 12.97 4.46 -23.31
CA LEU A 171 11.98 4.00 -22.35
C LEU A 171 10.72 4.88 -22.40
N LEU A 172 10.88 6.20 -22.52
CA LEU A 172 9.74 7.12 -22.61
C LEU A 172 8.93 6.87 -23.89
N GLN A 173 9.58 6.57 -25.02
CA GLN A 173 8.90 6.24 -26.28
C GLN A 173 8.13 4.93 -26.17
N ILE A 174 8.72 3.87 -25.60
CA ILE A 174 8.04 2.60 -25.36
C ILE A 174 6.84 2.82 -24.44
N PHE A 175 7.02 3.51 -23.32
CA PHE A 175 5.96 3.78 -22.35
C PHE A 175 4.80 4.55 -22.99
N ARG A 176 5.10 5.62 -23.74
CA ARG A 176 4.08 6.47 -24.40
C ARG A 176 3.17 5.68 -25.35
N HIS A 177 3.71 4.69 -26.06
CA HIS A 177 2.97 3.92 -27.06
C HIS A 177 2.28 2.67 -26.52
N ASN A 178 2.50 2.33 -25.24
CA ASN A 178 1.92 1.15 -24.61
C ASN A 178 0.91 1.50 -23.51
N VAL A 179 0.65 2.77 -23.24
CA VAL A 179 -0.22 3.22 -22.13
C VAL A 179 -1.33 4.11 -22.67
N ARG A 180 -2.55 4.00 -22.11
CA ARG A 180 -3.72 4.77 -22.58
C ARG A 180 -3.68 6.24 -22.18
N THR A 181 -3.06 6.55 -21.03
CA THR A 181 -2.96 7.90 -20.45
C THR A 181 -1.50 8.37 -20.29
N PRO A 182 -0.70 8.38 -21.36
CA PRO A 182 0.74 8.56 -21.26
C PRO A 182 1.12 9.95 -20.74
N ASP A 183 0.42 11.01 -21.15
CA ASP A 183 0.75 12.38 -20.71
C ASP A 183 0.42 12.63 -19.22
N LEU A 184 -0.66 12.04 -18.72
CA LEU A 184 -1.00 12.07 -17.29
C LEU A 184 0.07 11.35 -16.48
N ASN A 185 0.41 10.12 -16.87
CA ASN A 185 1.43 9.32 -16.19
C ASN A 185 2.80 9.99 -16.21
N ILE A 186 3.20 10.63 -17.32
CA ILE A 186 4.46 11.36 -17.40
C ILE A 186 4.43 12.61 -16.51
N GLY A 187 3.26 13.27 -16.40
CA GLY A 187 3.05 14.33 -15.43
C GLY A 187 3.24 13.85 -13.99
N ASP A 188 2.69 12.68 -13.65
CA ASP A 188 2.84 12.05 -12.35
C ASP A 188 4.29 11.60 -12.08
N ILE A 189 4.98 11.01 -13.06
CA ILE A 189 6.41 10.67 -12.95
C ILE A 189 7.24 11.93 -12.66
N LYS A 190 6.92 13.07 -13.29
CA LYS A 190 7.59 14.35 -13.00
C LYS A 190 7.30 14.83 -11.57
N ALA A 191 6.08 14.63 -11.06
CA ALA A 191 5.74 14.93 -9.66
C ALA A 191 6.57 14.07 -8.69
N MET A 192 6.73 12.78 -8.98
CA MET A 192 7.60 11.89 -8.20
C MET A 192 9.07 12.34 -8.23
N LEU A 193 9.59 12.74 -9.40
CA LEU A 193 10.95 13.26 -9.53
C LEU A 193 11.15 14.55 -8.71
N ALA A 194 10.16 15.45 -8.71
CA ALA A 194 10.20 16.67 -7.91
C ALA A 194 10.22 16.37 -6.40
N ALA A 195 9.45 15.37 -5.94
CA ALA A 195 9.53 14.89 -4.56
C ALA A 195 10.91 14.33 -4.23
N LEU A 196 11.51 13.55 -5.14
CA LEU A 196 12.86 13.02 -4.97
C LEU A 196 13.93 14.13 -4.97
N ASP A 197 13.75 15.23 -5.70
CA ASP A 197 14.63 16.41 -5.69
C ASP A 197 14.58 17.13 -4.33
N VAL A 198 13.39 17.28 -3.76
CA VAL A 198 13.21 17.82 -2.41
C VAL A 198 13.98 16.99 -1.39
N GLY A 199 13.82 15.66 -1.42
CA GLY A 199 14.53 14.78 -0.49
C GLY A 199 16.06 14.87 -0.63
N GLN A 200 16.60 14.89 -1.85
CA GLN A 200 18.04 15.07 -2.09
C GLN A 200 18.54 16.38 -1.48
N ARG A 201 17.85 17.49 -1.76
CA ARG A 201 18.23 18.82 -1.25
C ARG A 201 18.23 18.85 0.27
N ARG A 202 17.19 18.32 0.92
CA ARG A 202 17.08 18.29 2.39
C ARG A 202 18.11 17.38 3.05
N VAL A 203 18.46 16.26 2.41
CA VAL A 203 19.54 15.38 2.88
C VAL A 203 20.88 16.10 2.83
N VAL A 204 21.18 16.80 1.73
CA VAL A 204 22.41 17.61 1.63
C VAL A 204 22.44 18.71 2.68
N GLU A 205 21.36 19.49 2.85
CA GLU A 205 21.25 20.52 3.90
C GLU A 205 21.50 19.94 5.30
N MET A 206 21.01 18.73 5.58
CA MET A 206 21.24 18.03 6.84
C MET A 206 22.70 17.61 7.02
N ILE A 207 23.34 17.08 5.97
CA ILE A 207 24.75 16.70 6.00
C ILE A 207 25.64 17.93 6.21
N GLU A 208 25.33 19.06 5.55
CA GLU A 208 26.06 20.32 5.76
C GLU A 208 25.90 20.85 7.19
N GLN A 209 24.74 20.65 7.81
CA GLN A 209 24.46 21.10 9.17
C GLN A 209 25.11 20.20 10.25
N TYR A 210 25.05 18.87 10.10
CA TYR A 210 25.44 17.92 11.16
C TYR A 210 26.69 17.09 10.84
N GLY A 211 27.18 17.14 9.60
CA GLY A 211 28.29 16.32 9.11
C GLY A 211 27.85 14.98 8.52
N LEU A 212 28.66 14.46 7.59
CA LEU A 212 28.41 13.20 6.89
C LEU A 212 28.39 11.99 7.83
N ASP A 213 29.39 11.89 8.72
CA ASP A 213 29.48 10.78 9.68
C ASP A 213 28.27 10.72 10.61
N CYS A 214 27.75 11.88 11.04
CA CYS A 214 26.54 11.98 11.84
C CYS A 214 25.31 11.46 11.07
N PHE A 215 25.14 11.90 9.82
CA PHE A 215 24.03 11.48 8.97
C PHE A 215 24.05 9.96 8.72
N LEU A 216 25.21 9.38 8.40
CA LEU A 216 25.35 7.94 8.18
C LEU A 216 25.11 7.15 9.48
N SER A 217 25.63 7.62 10.61
CA SER A 217 25.42 7.00 11.93
C SER A 217 23.94 7.00 12.33
N MET A 218 23.24 8.11 12.05
CA MET A 218 21.81 8.28 12.34
C MET A 218 20.95 7.24 11.62
N GLN A 219 21.25 6.87 10.38
CA GLN A 219 20.45 5.89 9.63
C GLN A 219 20.35 4.56 10.38
N SER A 220 21.50 4.05 10.82
CA SER A 220 21.57 2.79 11.59
C SER A 220 20.96 2.95 12.98
N ALA A 221 21.29 4.05 13.67
CA ALA A 221 20.78 4.32 15.01
C ALA A 221 19.24 4.42 15.05
N LEU A 222 18.60 5.05 14.05
CA LEU A 222 17.14 5.14 13.97
C LEU A 222 16.46 3.79 13.71
N ILE A 223 17.06 2.94 12.86
CA ILE A 223 16.56 1.57 12.63
C ILE A 223 16.70 0.76 13.92
N ASP A 224 17.84 0.83 14.60
CA ASP A 224 18.04 0.12 15.87
C ASP A 224 17.13 0.63 16.98
N TYR A 225 16.87 1.94 17.02
CA TYR A 225 15.92 2.51 17.96
C TYR A 225 14.49 2.01 17.70
N GLY A 226 14.06 1.98 16.43
CA GLY A 226 12.79 1.38 16.02
C GLY A 226 12.69 -0.09 16.43
N ARG A 227 13.76 -0.87 16.25
CA ARG A 227 13.84 -2.27 16.70
C ARG A 227 13.66 -2.42 18.20
N LEU A 228 14.32 -1.58 19.00
CA LEU A 228 14.23 -1.65 20.46
C LEU A 228 12.83 -1.30 20.96
N LYS A 229 12.24 -0.22 20.43
CA LYS A 229 10.88 0.23 20.79
C LYS A 229 9.82 -0.79 20.39
N ALA A 230 9.92 -1.34 19.18
CA ALA A 230 9.01 -2.39 18.72
C ALA A 230 9.12 -3.67 19.56
N ARG A 231 10.33 -4.09 19.94
CA ARG A 231 10.50 -5.26 20.83
C ARG A 231 9.81 -5.06 22.17
N GLU A 232 9.93 -3.86 22.75
CA GLU A 232 9.27 -3.54 24.02
C GLU A 232 7.75 -3.54 23.90
N ALA A 233 7.20 -3.01 22.80
CA ALA A 233 5.78 -3.14 22.51
C ALA A 233 5.34 -4.60 22.32
N PHE A 234 6.14 -5.41 21.62
CA PHE A 234 5.84 -6.82 21.36
C PHE A 234 5.93 -7.70 22.61
N ARG A 235 6.75 -7.36 23.62
CA ARG A 235 6.76 -8.03 24.93
C ARG A 235 5.44 -7.91 25.69
N GLN A 236 4.60 -6.94 25.33
CA GLN A 236 3.26 -6.82 25.88
C GLN A 236 2.28 -7.85 25.31
N ILE A 237 2.67 -8.59 24.26
CA ILE A 237 1.94 -9.75 23.77
C ILE A 237 2.41 -10.95 24.61
N PRO A 238 1.49 -11.70 25.24
CA PRO A 238 1.89 -12.87 26.02
C PRO A 238 2.64 -13.89 25.15
N ASN A 239 3.68 -14.49 25.72
CA ASN A 239 4.38 -15.59 25.06
C ASN A 239 3.41 -16.74 24.77
N GLY A 240 3.52 -17.33 23.59
CA GLY A 240 2.66 -18.42 23.19
C GLY A 240 2.52 -18.56 21.69
N GLU A 241 1.57 -19.39 21.30
CA GLU A 241 1.24 -19.65 19.90
C GLU A 241 -0.23 -19.37 19.67
N TYR A 242 -0.51 -18.65 18.59
CA TYR A 242 -1.85 -18.20 18.24
C TYR A 242 -2.12 -18.54 16.78
N ASP A 243 -3.18 -19.30 16.52
CA ASP A 243 -3.55 -19.74 15.17
C ASP A 243 -4.88 -19.12 14.75
N PHE A 244 -4.97 -18.59 13.54
CA PHE A 244 -6.20 -18.01 12.99
C PHE A 244 -6.22 -18.15 11.46
N TRP A 245 -7.41 -18.13 10.87
CA TRP A 245 -7.59 -18.10 9.43
C TRP A 245 -8.84 -17.33 9.06
N ASP A 246 -8.82 -16.76 7.86
CA ASP A 246 -9.95 -16.08 7.23
C ASP A 246 -9.91 -16.37 5.73
N TYR A 247 -10.96 -15.96 5.01
CA TYR A 247 -11.15 -16.30 3.61
C TYR A 247 -11.34 -15.04 2.75
N LEU A 248 -10.75 -15.07 1.56
CA LEU A 248 -11.28 -14.32 0.42
C LEU A 248 -12.54 -15.02 -0.08
N ASP A 249 -13.46 -14.26 -0.66
CA ASP A 249 -14.73 -14.81 -1.16
C ASP A 249 -14.50 -15.87 -2.25
N ASP A 250 -13.68 -15.57 -3.26
CA ASP A 250 -13.06 -16.52 -4.18
C ASP A 250 -11.87 -15.91 -4.98
N ASP A 251 -11.50 -16.52 -6.12
CA ASP A 251 -10.43 -16.04 -7.01
C ASP A 251 -10.92 -15.51 -8.35
N SER A 252 -12.23 -15.27 -8.49
CA SER A 252 -12.97 -14.86 -9.69
C SER A 252 -12.92 -15.86 -10.88
N PHE A 253 -12.30 -17.03 -10.72
CA PHE A 253 -12.24 -18.09 -11.74
C PHE A 253 -12.93 -19.38 -11.29
N THR A 254 -12.72 -19.78 -10.04
CA THR A 254 -13.13 -21.08 -9.50
C THR A 254 -14.35 -21.00 -8.60
N GLN A 255 -14.69 -19.80 -8.10
CA GLN A 255 -15.73 -19.57 -7.07
C GLN A 255 -15.46 -20.29 -5.74
N VAL A 256 -14.22 -20.75 -5.53
CA VAL A 256 -13.77 -21.42 -4.31
C VAL A 256 -13.14 -20.39 -3.38
N PRO A 257 -13.59 -20.29 -2.12
CA PRO A 257 -12.96 -19.42 -1.13
C PRO A 257 -11.47 -19.72 -0.97
N VAL A 258 -10.66 -18.67 -0.90
CA VAL A 258 -9.20 -18.78 -0.75
C VAL A 258 -8.84 -18.52 0.71
N ARG A 259 -8.28 -19.52 1.39
CA ARG A 259 -7.90 -19.39 2.80
C ARG A 259 -6.54 -18.72 2.94
N ILE A 260 -6.49 -17.73 3.82
CA ILE A 260 -5.25 -17.23 4.42
C ILE A 260 -5.22 -17.68 5.88
N ARG A 261 -4.16 -18.41 6.27
CA ARG A 261 -3.95 -18.90 7.63
C ARG A 261 -2.66 -18.34 8.18
N LEU A 262 -2.69 -17.94 9.43
CA LEU A 262 -1.53 -17.48 10.17
C LEU A 262 -1.44 -18.18 11.52
N ARG A 263 -0.27 -18.79 11.77
CA ARG A 263 0.18 -19.15 13.11
C ARG A 263 1.25 -18.15 13.55
N MET A 264 0.98 -17.40 14.59
CA MET A 264 1.90 -16.45 15.20
C MET A 264 2.53 -17.08 16.45
N LEU A 265 3.86 -17.10 16.51
CA LEU A 265 4.61 -17.52 17.69
C LEU A 265 5.26 -16.28 18.32
N VAL A 266 5.14 -16.14 19.63
CA VAL A 266 5.69 -15.02 20.40
C VAL A 266 6.56 -15.54 21.52
N ASP A 267 7.80 -15.04 21.59
CA ASP A 267 8.74 -15.31 22.67
C ASP A 267 9.61 -14.08 22.98
N ASP A 268 9.41 -13.46 24.15
CA ASP A 268 10.16 -12.27 24.62
C ASP A 268 10.21 -11.11 23.59
N GLY A 269 9.05 -10.84 22.98
CA GLY A 269 8.90 -9.79 21.95
C GLY A 269 9.53 -10.13 20.60
N LEU A 270 10.04 -11.36 20.41
CA LEU A 270 10.35 -11.91 19.09
C LEU A 270 9.09 -12.56 18.53
N ILE A 271 8.77 -12.24 17.27
CA ILE A 271 7.56 -12.73 16.60
C ILE A 271 7.96 -13.54 15.37
N HIS A 272 7.40 -14.74 15.25
CA HIS A 272 7.42 -15.51 14.01
C HIS A 272 6.02 -15.61 13.43
N LEU A 273 5.86 -15.20 12.17
CA LEU A 273 4.63 -15.30 11.41
C LEU A 273 4.74 -16.47 10.43
N ASP A 274 4.05 -17.57 10.73
CA ASP A 274 4.04 -18.78 9.92
C ASP A 274 2.74 -18.88 9.12
N TYR A 275 2.84 -18.65 7.81
CA TYR A 275 1.70 -18.70 6.89
C TYR A 275 1.46 -20.09 6.27
N ARG A 276 2.11 -21.16 6.79
CA ARG A 276 1.82 -22.54 6.35
C ARG A 276 0.36 -22.90 6.55
N GLY A 277 -0.23 -23.48 5.51
CA GLY A 277 -1.66 -23.78 5.45
C GLY A 277 -2.50 -22.67 4.81
N THR A 278 -1.89 -21.56 4.39
CA THR A 278 -2.45 -20.68 3.37
C THR A 278 -2.52 -21.41 2.03
N ASP A 279 -3.58 -21.16 1.27
CA ASP A 279 -3.84 -21.89 0.03
C ASP A 279 -2.86 -21.50 -1.09
N ALA A 280 -2.85 -22.32 -2.14
CA ALA A 280 -2.02 -22.13 -3.33
C ALA A 280 -2.31 -20.78 -3.99
N GLN A 281 -1.36 -20.32 -4.81
CA GLN A 281 -1.56 -19.14 -5.64
C GLN A 281 -2.85 -19.26 -6.47
N THR A 282 -3.54 -18.15 -6.60
CA THR A 282 -4.82 -18.07 -7.30
C THR A 282 -4.62 -17.95 -8.80
N LEU A 283 -5.61 -18.39 -9.58
CA LEU A 283 -5.65 -18.08 -11.01
C LEU A 283 -5.91 -16.58 -11.21
N GLY A 284 -6.79 -15.99 -10.40
CA GLY A 284 -7.04 -14.55 -10.44
C GLY A 284 -5.92 -13.71 -9.82
N PRO A 285 -6.01 -12.37 -9.95
CA PRO A 285 -4.95 -11.42 -9.64
C PRO A 285 -4.82 -11.09 -8.14
N PHE A 286 -5.16 -12.03 -7.25
CA PHE A 286 -5.17 -11.83 -5.80
C PHE A 286 -3.81 -12.10 -5.14
N ASN A 287 -2.82 -12.53 -5.92
CA ASN A 287 -1.53 -12.97 -5.40
C ASN A 287 -0.67 -11.80 -4.89
N ILE A 288 0.04 -12.03 -3.78
CA ILE A 288 1.02 -11.09 -3.21
C ILE A 288 2.44 -11.57 -3.53
N VAL A 289 3.15 -10.83 -4.38
CA VAL A 289 4.50 -11.18 -4.82
C VAL A 289 5.54 -10.82 -3.75
N THR A 290 5.76 -11.72 -2.79
CA THR A 290 6.73 -11.53 -1.70
C THR A 290 8.10 -12.15 -1.96
N LEU A 291 8.18 -13.11 -2.89
CA LEU A 291 9.39 -13.90 -3.18
C LEU A 291 9.99 -14.56 -1.93
N GLY A 292 9.13 -14.95 -0.97
CA GLY A 292 9.51 -15.60 0.27
C GLY A 292 10.16 -14.68 1.30
N ARG A 293 10.12 -13.36 1.10
CA ARG A 293 10.69 -12.35 2.00
C ARG A 293 9.61 -11.71 2.86
N SER A 294 10.02 -11.06 3.97
CA SER A 294 9.12 -10.17 4.70
C SER A 294 8.58 -9.10 3.75
N HIS A 295 7.30 -8.77 3.90
CA HIS A 295 6.62 -7.84 3.02
C HIS A 295 5.54 -7.09 3.81
N PRO A 296 5.31 -5.79 3.58
CA PRO A 296 4.33 -4.99 4.31
C PRO A 296 2.94 -5.62 4.40
N TRP A 297 2.43 -6.17 3.30
CA TRP A 297 1.12 -6.85 3.29
C TRP A 297 0.97 -7.98 4.32
N VAL A 298 2.07 -8.61 4.77
CA VAL A 298 2.06 -9.68 5.76
C VAL A 298 2.58 -9.24 7.13
N THR A 299 2.98 -7.98 7.31
CA THR A 299 3.55 -7.47 8.57
C THR A 299 2.88 -6.20 9.11
N LEU A 300 2.12 -5.47 8.29
CA LEU A 300 1.61 -4.13 8.58
C LEU A 300 0.85 -4.01 9.91
N ARG A 301 0.02 -5.00 10.26
CA ARG A 301 -0.75 -4.95 11.51
C ARG A 301 0.15 -4.89 12.75
N LEU A 302 1.37 -5.45 12.70
CA LEU A 302 2.35 -5.39 13.79
C LEU A 302 2.92 -3.98 13.97
N LEU A 303 3.15 -3.25 12.87
CA LEU A 303 3.52 -1.82 12.93
C LEU A 303 2.41 -1.04 13.63
N HIS A 304 1.15 -1.22 13.22
CA HIS A 304 0.01 -0.56 13.86
C HIS A 304 -0.12 -0.92 15.34
N TYR A 305 0.14 -2.18 15.71
CA TYR A 305 0.17 -2.60 17.10
C TYR A 305 1.28 -1.89 17.88
N ALA A 306 2.51 -1.86 17.35
CA ALA A 306 3.65 -1.22 18.00
C ALA A 306 3.41 0.26 18.27
N ILE A 307 2.96 1.03 17.25
CA ILE A 307 2.69 2.47 17.40
C ILE A 307 1.44 2.76 18.25
N SER A 308 0.49 1.82 18.33
CA SER A 308 -0.67 1.96 19.24
C SER A 308 -0.29 1.71 20.70
N ARG A 309 0.73 0.87 20.95
CA ARG A 309 1.26 0.61 22.30
C ARG A 309 2.23 1.69 22.75
N ASP A 310 3.06 2.17 21.83
CA ASP A 310 4.04 3.21 22.06
C ASP A 310 4.01 4.22 20.90
N PRO A 311 3.26 5.33 21.04
CA PRO A 311 3.19 6.38 20.02
C PRO A 311 4.53 7.04 19.72
N SER A 312 5.55 6.83 20.56
CA SER A 312 6.91 7.33 20.33
C SER A 312 7.77 6.35 19.51
N CYS A 313 7.25 5.17 19.15
CA CYS A 313 7.95 4.22 18.30
C CYS A 313 8.19 4.82 16.90
N PRO A 314 9.44 4.89 16.41
CA PRO A 314 9.73 5.34 15.06
C PRO A 314 9.03 4.49 14.00
N VAL A 315 8.47 5.13 12.98
CA VAL A 315 7.92 4.46 11.80
C VAL A 315 9.04 4.24 10.79
N ASN A 316 9.76 3.13 10.92
CA ASN A 316 10.83 2.72 10.02
C ASN A 316 11.01 1.19 9.99
N SER A 317 11.88 0.70 9.13
CA SER A 317 12.14 -0.73 8.93
C SER A 317 12.67 -1.45 10.19
N GLY A 318 13.11 -0.70 11.21
CA GLY A 318 13.52 -1.23 12.51
C GLY A 318 12.43 -2.01 13.21
N VAL A 319 11.16 -1.60 13.07
CA VAL A 319 10.01 -2.25 13.70
C VAL A 319 9.94 -3.75 13.39
N PHE A 320 10.31 -4.13 12.17
CA PHE A 320 10.21 -5.50 11.67
C PHE A 320 11.47 -6.34 11.95
N LYS A 321 12.53 -5.77 12.54
CA LYS A 321 13.77 -6.51 12.86
C LYS A 321 13.59 -7.62 13.90
N ASN A 322 12.52 -7.57 14.69
CA ASN A 322 12.15 -8.64 15.64
C ASN A 322 11.08 -9.58 15.08
N VAL A 323 10.74 -9.44 13.79
CA VAL A 323 9.71 -10.23 13.11
C VAL A 323 10.38 -11.10 12.06
N THR A 324 10.02 -12.36 12.02
CA THR A 324 10.41 -13.30 10.96
C THR A 324 9.16 -13.89 10.33
N VAL A 325 9.23 -14.24 9.05
CA VAL A 325 8.06 -14.72 8.30
C VAL A 325 8.40 -15.99 7.53
N THR A 326 7.51 -16.97 7.55
CA THR A 326 7.54 -18.15 6.68
C THR A 326 6.39 -18.04 5.68
N LEU A 327 6.73 -17.94 4.39
CA LEU A 327 5.77 -17.84 3.28
C LEU A 327 5.93 -19.05 2.35
N PRO A 328 4.95 -19.98 2.31
CA PRO A 328 5.07 -21.20 1.51
C PRO A 328 5.22 -20.89 0.01
N PRO A 329 6.24 -21.43 -0.68
CA PRO A 329 6.37 -21.27 -2.14
C PRO A 329 5.12 -21.77 -2.89
N GLY A 330 4.71 -21.06 -3.94
CA GLY A 330 3.53 -21.37 -4.73
C GLY A 330 2.20 -21.09 -4.03
N SER A 331 2.21 -20.35 -2.91
CA SER A 331 1.00 -19.89 -2.22
C SER A 331 0.54 -18.52 -2.75
N VAL A 332 -0.70 -18.13 -2.41
CA VAL A 332 -1.21 -16.78 -2.74
C VAL A 332 -0.35 -15.66 -2.14
N LEU A 333 0.47 -15.95 -1.13
CA LEU A 333 1.39 -14.99 -0.51
C LEU A 333 2.84 -15.13 -0.96
N ASN A 334 3.16 -16.09 -1.83
CA ASN A 334 4.48 -16.27 -2.44
C ASN A 334 4.33 -17.02 -3.77
N PRO A 335 3.70 -16.38 -4.76
CA PRO A 335 3.37 -17.00 -6.03
C PRO A 335 4.61 -17.17 -6.92
N GLU A 336 4.51 -18.09 -7.86
CA GLU A 336 5.47 -18.23 -8.96
C GLU A 336 5.08 -17.33 -10.14
N PHE A 337 6.09 -16.74 -10.79
CA PHE A 337 5.89 -15.98 -12.02
C PHE A 337 5.32 -16.91 -13.11
N PRO A 338 4.30 -16.48 -13.88
CA PRO A 338 3.82 -15.11 -14.06
C PRO A 338 2.48 -14.80 -13.38
N ALA A 339 2.16 -15.31 -12.18
CA ALA A 339 0.86 -15.06 -11.55
C ALA A 339 0.54 -13.56 -11.41
N ALA A 340 -0.71 -13.20 -11.70
CA ALA A 340 -1.23 -11.83 -11.62
C ALA A 340 -1.41 -11.34 -10.17
N SER A 341 -1.34 -10.01 -9.95
CA SER A 341 -1.29 -9.38 -8.62
C SER A 341 -2.08 -8.06 -8.49
N GLY A 342 -2.83 -7.67 -9.52
CA GLY A 342 -3.53 -6.39 -9.60
C GLY A 342 -4.59 -6.16 -8.52
N ILE A 343 -5.14 -7.22 -7.91
CA ILE A 343 -6.14 -7.17 -6.82
C ILE A 343 -5.54 -7.70 -5.50
N ARG A 344 -4.21 -7.75 -5.38
CA ARG A 344 -3.53 -8.19 -4.14
C ARG A 344 -3.98 -7.46 -2.88
N THR A 345 -4.54 -6.24 -2.99
CA THR A 345 -5.07 -5.47 -1.86
C THR A 345 -6.13 -6.26 -1.09
N ALA A 346 -6.95 -7.07 -1.77
CA ALA A 346 -7.92 -7.96 -1.13
C ALA A 346 -7.22 -9.03 -0.28
N ALA A 347 -6.21 -9.72 -0.83
CA ALA A 347 -5.40 -10.67 -0.08
C ALA A 347 -4.63 -10.00 1.07
N GLY A 348 -4.12 -8.79 0.86
CA GLY A 348 -3.48 -7.96 1.87
C GLY A 348 -4.42 -7.60 3.02
N ALA A 349 -5.66 -7.23 2.71
CA ALA A 349 -6.74 -7.02 3.66
C ALA A 349 -6.98 -8.26 4.52
N ARG A 350 -6.98 -9.44 3.90
CA ARG A 350 -7.07 -10.70 4.64
C ARG A 350 -5.86 -11.01 5.49
N CYS A 351 -4.65 -10.71 5.03
CA CYS A 351 -3.44 -10.82 5.86
C CYS A 351 -3.54 -9.93 7.11
N TYR A 352 -4.05 -8.71 6.97
CA TYR A 352 -4.30 -7.81 8.09
C TYR A 352 -5.34 -8.37 9.06
N ASP A 353 -6.45 -8.92 8.54
CA ASP A 353 -7.51 -9.52 9.35
C ASP A 353 -7.02 -10.74 10.15
N VAL A 354 -6.25 -11.65 9.54
CA VAL A 354 -5.73 -12.81 10.27
C VAL A 354 -4.69 -12.42 11.31
N LEU A 355 -3.87 -11.39 11.04
CA LEU A 355 -2.98 -10.79 12.04
C LEU A 355 -3.78 -10.18 13.19
N ASN A 356 -4.87 -9.48 12.89
CA ASN A 356 -5.77 -8.97 13.92
C ASN A 356 -6.43 -10.11 14.71
N GLY A 357 -6.76 -11.23 14.06
CA GLY A 357 -7.30 -12.44 14.70
C GLY A 357 -6.36 -13.11 15.68
N VAL A 358 -5.09 -13.34 15.29
CA VAL A 358 -4.08 -13.93 16.21
C VAL A 358 -3.73 -12.96 17.34
N LEU A 359 -3.62 -11.66 17.07
CA LEU A 359 -3.42 -10.65 18.12
C LEU A 359 -4.63 -10.58 19.05
N GLY A 360 -5.85 -10.65 18.52
CA GLY A 360 -7.10 -10.66 19.30
C GLY A 360 -7.23 -11.87 20.21
N LYS A 361 -6.71 -13.03 19.79
CA LYS A 361 -6.57 -14.20 20.67
C LYS A 361 -5.56 -13.98 21.80
N ALA A 362 -4.44 -13.31 21.51
CA ALA A 362 -3.40 -13.03 22.50
C ALA A 362 -3.80 -11.92 23.49
N LEU A 363 -4.54 -10.92 23.01
CA LEU A 363 -4.85 -9.67 23.69
C LEU A 363 -6.31 -9.25 23.49
N PRO A 364 -7.27 -10.06 23.97
CA PRO A 364 -8.70 -9.89 23.66
C PRO A 364 -9.30 -8.57 24.17
N GLU A 365 -8.69 -7.94 25.17
CA GLU A 365 -9.16 -6.66 25.71
C GLU A 365 -8.56 -5.42 25.04
N PHE A 366 -7.42 -5.58 24.33
CA PHE A 366 -6.69 -4.47 23.72
C PHE A 366 -6.96 -4.37 22.22
N ILE A 367 -7.08 -5.50 21.54
CA ILE A 367 -7.24 -5.55 20.09
C ILE A 367 -8.71 -5.30 19.74
N PRO A 368 -9.01 -4.33 18.87
CA PRO A 368 -10.37 -4.10 18.42
C PRO A 368 -10.89 -5.31 17.62
N GLY A 369 -12.20 -5.37 17.43
CA GLY A 369 -12.78 -6.18 16.36
C GLY A 369 -12.08 -5.88 15.02
N PRO A 370 -12.13 -6.80 14.05
CA PRO A 370 -11.61 -6.48 12.73
C PRO A 370 -12.32 -5.22 12.23
N ALA A 371 -11.66 -4.47 11.35
CA ALA A 371 -12.34 -3.46 10.58
C ALA A 371 -13.46 -4.12 9.73
N SER A 372 -14.00 -3.43 8.74
CA SER A 372 -14.85 -3.96 7.66
C SER A 372 -14.20 -5.07 6.81
N GLY A 373 -13.28 -5.84 7.38
CA GLY A 373 -12.38 -6.76 6.72
C GLY A 373 -11.31 -6.08 5.89
N GLY A 374 -11.03 -4.79 6.08
CA GLY A 374 -10.12 -4.07 5.18
C GLY A 374 -10.64 -4.00 3.74
N ASN A 375 -11.95 -4.14 3.52
CA ASN A 375 -12.55 -4.05 2.20
C ASN A 375 -12.37 -2.64 1.63
N ILE A 376 -11.76 -2.59 0.45
CA ILE A 376 -11.36 -1.38 -0.25
C ILE A 376 -11.88 -1.51 -1.67
N VAL A 377 -12.78 -0.62 -2.06
CA VAL A 377 -13.45 -0.67 -3.36
C VAL A 377 -13.23 0.64 -4.12
N PRO A 378 -12.15 0.73 -4.92
CA PRO A 378 -12.02 1.75 -5.95
C PRO A 378 -13.08 1.52 -7.02
N VAL A 379 -13.96 2.50 -7.21
CA VAL A 379 -14.96 2.52 -8.27
C VAL A 379 -14.39 3.32 -9.43
N VAL A 380 -14.16 2.65 -10.56
CA VAL A 380 -13.50 3.23 -11.72
C VAL A 380 -14.45 3.31 -12.90
N LEU A 381 -14.60 4.53 -13.41
CA LEU A 381 -15.30 4.81 -14.64
C LEU A 381 -14.31 4.87 -15.79
N VAL A 382 -14.66 4.19 -16.88
CA VAL A 382 -13.93 4.25 -18.13
C VAL A 382 -14.85 4.88 -19.16
N GLU A 383 -14.44 6.03 -19.69
CA GLU A 383 -15.23 6.77 -20.66
C GLU A 383 -14.62 6.65 -22.06
N PRO A 384 -15.44 6.56 -23.11
CA PRO A 384 -14.94 6.68 -24.47
C PRO A 384 -14.38 8.10 -24.66
N ALA A 385 -13.15 8.21 -25.16
CA ALA A 385 -12.49 9.46 -25.48
C ALA A 385 -12.19 9.56 -26.99
N ASP A 386 -11.78 10.74 -27.44
CA ASP A 386 -11.45 11.00 -28.83
C ASP A 386 -10.30 10.10 -29.33
N ALA A 387 -10.26 9.86 -30.64
CA ALA A 387 -9.22 9.07 -31.32
C ALA A 387 -9.02 7.63 -30.77
N GLY A 388 -10.08 7.00 -30.24
CA GLY A 388 -10.04 5.58 -29.81
C GLY A 388 -9.35 5.34 -28.47
N HIS A 389 -9.12 6.39 -27.68
CA HIS A 389 -8.60 6.27 -26.33
C HIS A 389 -9.75 6.16 -25.32
N SER A 390 -9.44 5.76 -24.10
CA SER A 390 -10.41 5.77 -22.99
C SER A 390 -9.87 6.65 -21.87
N ALA A 391 -10.71 7.54 -21.34
CA ALA A 391 -10.42 8.24 -20.11
C ALA A 391 -10.72 7.31 -18.94
N VAL A 392 -9.82 7.24 -17.97
CA VAL A 392 -9.94 6.38 -16.79
C VAL A 392 -9.96 7.28 -15.57
N THR A 393 -11.06 7.23 -14.81
CA THR A 393 -11.24 8.06 -13.61
C THR A 393 -11.71 7.19 -12.45
N VAL A 394 -11.06 7.35 -11.30
CA VAL A 394 -11.54 6.75 -10.05
C VAL A 394 -12.62 7.68 -9.47
N VAL A 395 -13.87 7.28 -9.59
CA VAL A 395 -15.04 8.04 -9.11
C VAL A 395 -14.97 8.20 -7.60
N GLN A 396 -14.80 7.09 -6.89
CA GLN A 396 -14.64 7.11 -5.44
C GLN A 396 -13.79 5.92 -4.97
N PHE A 397 -13.13 6.11 -3.85
CA PHE A 397 -12.44 5.08 -3.10
C PHE A 397 -13.23 4.76 -1.84
N LEU A 398 -14.04 3.69 -1.88
CA LEU A 398 -14.82 3.28 -0.72
C LEU A 398 -13.96 2.45 0.23
N VAL A 399 -13.97 2.86 1.49
CA VAL A 399 -13.48 2.05 2.61
C VAL A 399 -14.65 1.70 3.50
N GLY A 400 -14.54 0.63 4.28
CA GLY A 400 -15.53 0.41 5.32
C GLY A 400 -15.20 1.20 6.59
N ALA A 401 -15.14 0.53 7.73
CA ALA A 401 -15.16 1.17 9.04
C ALA A 401 -14.30 0.42 10.06
N LEU A 402 -13.94 1.08 11.16
CA LEU A 402 -13.14 0.48 12.20
C LEU A 402 -13.99 -0.40 13.12
N GLY A 403 -13.42 -1.53 13.56
CA GLY A 403 -14.05 -2.40 14.56
C GLY A 403 -14.17 -1.74 15.93
N ALA A 404 -15.15 -2.19 16.71
CA ALA A 404 -15.34 -1.75 18.09
C ALA A 404 -14.15 -2.12 18.98
N ARG A 405 -13.94 -1.35 20.05
CA ARG A 405 -12.90 -1.62 21.06
C ARG A 405 -13.48 -1.54 22.47
N LYS A 406 -12.77 -2.10 23.44
CA LYS A 406 -13.17 -1.98 24.84
C LYS A 406 -13.26 -0.50 25.22
N GLY A 407 -14.45 -0.07 25.63
CA GLY A 407 -14.74 1.29 26.06
C GLY A 407 -15.24 2.25 24.95
N ALA A 408 -15.31 1.84 23.69
CA ALA A 408 -15.81 2.71 22.62
C ALA A 408 -16.27 1.96 21.36
N ASP A 409 -17.30 2.52 20.72
CA ASP A 409 -17.74 2.10 19.39
C ASP A 409 -16.64 2.24 18.34
N GLY A 410 -16.81 1.49 17.26
CA GLY A 410 -16.01 1.63 16.05
C GLY A 410 -16.22 2.98 15.39
N VAL A 411 -15.21 3.44 14.66
CA VAL A 411 -15.28 4.71 13.93
C VAL A 411 -16.00 4.48 12.61
N ASP A 412 -17.08 5.24 12.39
CA ASP A 412 -17.90 5.19 11.18
C ASP A 412 -17.13 5.71 9.95
N GLY A 413 -17.30 5.06 8.80
CA GLY A 413 -16.82 5.51 7.49
C GLY A 413 -15.30 5.65 7.33
N ARG A 414 -14.50 5.08 8.25
CA ARG A 414 -13.04 5.19 8.24
C ARG A 414 -12.37 3.86 8.54
N ASP A 415 -11.55 3.39 7.61
CA ASP A 415 -10.69 2.22 7.78
C ASP A 415 -9.20 2.62 7.66
N PRO A 416 -8.43 2.65 8.76
CA PRO A 416 -7.02 3.02 8.74
C PRO A 416 -6.08 1.82 8.45
N SER A 417 -6.59 0.69 7.94
CA SER A 417 -5.79 -0.55 7.86
C SER A 417 -4.61 -0.48 6.89
N PHE A 418 -4.64 0.37 5.85
CA PHE A 418 -3.61 0.40 4.80
C PHE A 418 -3.03 1.76 4.46
N SER A 419 -3.82 2.83 4.54
CA SER A 419 -3.39 4.14 4.06
C SER A 419 -4.11 5.30 4.74
N ASN A 420 -3.50 6.48 4.66
CA ASN A 420 -4.09 7.74 5.13
C ASN A 420 -4.72 8.50 3.95
N MET A 421 -5.52 7.80 3.15
CA MET A 421 -6.12 8.34 1.94
C MET A 421 -7.42 9.08 2.24
N ALA A 422 -7.71 10.11 1.46
CA ALA A 422 -8.93 10.89 1.55
C ALA A 422 -9.97 10.40 0.54
N ASN A 423 -11.25 10.62 0.81
CA ASN A 423 -12.29 10.45 -0.19
C ASN A 423 -12.18 11.55 -1.27
N ASN A 424 -12.67 11.28 -2.47
CA ASN A 424 -12.75 12.30 -3.51
C ASN A 424 -13.93 13.27 -3.21
N PRO A 425 -13.72 14.60 -3.30
CA PRO A 425 -14.83 15.56 -3.24
C PRO A 425 -15.80 15.35 -4.40
N ILE A 426 -17.11 15.33 -4.10
CA ILE A 426 -18.16 15.07 -5.10
C ILE A 426 -18.10 16.08 -6.25
N GLU A 427 -17.94 17.37 -5.93
CA GLU A 427 -17.88 18.44 -6.93
C GLU A 427 -16.74 18.23 -7.93
N THR A 428 -15.57 17.76 -7.47
CA THR A 428 -14.44 17.45 -8.35
C THR A 428 -14.71 16.22 -9.20
N VAL A 429 -15.35 15.19 -8.63
CA VAL A 429 -15.74 13.97 -9.36
C VAL A 429 -16.72 14.29 -10.48
N GLU A 430 -17.77 15.06 -10.21
CA GLU A 430 -18.77 15.46 -11.22
C GLU A 430 -18.20 16.44 -12.26
N ALA A 431 -17.17 17.21 -11.90
CA ALA A 431 -16.47 18.09 -12.84
C ALA A 431 -15.52 17.34 -13.79
N GLU A 432 -14.96 16.21 -13.37
CA GLU A 432 -13.94 15.47 -14.14
C GLU A 432 -14.45 14.16 -14.77
N ALA A 433 -15.56 13.60 -14.29
CA ALA A 433 -16.15 12.37 -14.80
C ALA A 433 -17.62 12.56 -15.19
N SER A 434 -18.09 11.81 -16.19
CA SER A 434 -19.49 11.84 -16.64
C SER A 434 -20.45 11.11 -15.69
N VAL A 435 -20.50 11.54 -14.43
CA VAL A 435 -21.37 10.98 -13.38
C VAL A 435 -22.13 12.08 -12.64
N GLU A 436 -23.31 11.73 -12.14
CA GLU A 436 -24.09 12.52 -11.19
C GLU A 436 -24.20 11.70 -9.90
N VAL A 437 -23.65 12.19 -8.79
CA VAL A 437 -23.69 11.49 -7.50
C VAL A 437 -25.04 11.75 -6.83
N LEU A 438 -25.84 10.70 -6.70
CA LEU A 438 -27.18 10.76 -6.12
C LEU A 438 -27.15 10.64 -4.58
N TYR A 439 -26.20 9.87 -4.06
CA TYR A 439 -26.00 9.67 -2.62
C TYR A 439 -24.55 9.31 -2.34
N TYR A 440 -23.99 9.87 -1.26
CA TYR A 440 -22.76 9.40 -0.66
C TYR A 440 -22.83 9.62 0.86
N GLY A 441 -22.71 8.56 1.65
CA GLY A 441 -22.85 8.67 3.10
C GLY A 441 -22.67 7.35 3.85
N LEU A 442 -22.86 7.42 5.16
CA LEU A 442 -22.81 6.24 6.03
C LEU A 442 -24.00 5.33 5.77
N ARG A 443 -23.75 4.03 5.61
CA ARG A 443 -24.77 2.99 5.46
C ARG A 443 -25.34 2.64 6.85
N PRO A 444 -26.60 2.99 7.17
CA PRO A 444 -27.19 2.68 8.47
C PRO A 444 -27.20 1.18 8.75
N ASP A 445 -27.11 0.81 10.03
CA ASP A 445 -27.21 -0.57 10.54
C ASP A 445 -26.24 -1.57 9.89
N SER A 446 -25.12 -1.08 9.34
CA SER A 446 -24.10 -1.93 8.71
C SER A 446 -23.03 -2.44 9.68
N GLY A 447 -22.83 -1.73 10.80
CA GLY A 447 -21.84 -2.10 11.83
C GLY A 447 -22.24 -3.33 12.63
N GLY A 448 -21.26 -4.16 12.98
CA GLY A 448 -21.52 -5.38 13.77
C GLY A 448 -22.08 -5.07 15.16
N PRO A 449 -23.14 -5.77 15.63
CA PRO A 449 -23.76 -5.50 16.93
C PRO A 449 -22.88 -6.02 18.08
N GLY A 450 -22.86 -5.30 19.20
CA GLY A 450 -22.11 -5.68 20.39
C GLY A 450 -22.37 -4.71 21.55
N GLN A 451 -21.71 -4.91 22.69
CA GLN A 451 -21.71 -3.92 23.78
C GLN A 451 -21.25 -2.54 23.29
N TRP A 452 -20.23 -2.55 22.43
CA TRP A 452 -19.84 -1.46 21.56
C TRP A 452 -20.06 -1.91 20.12
N ARG A 453 -20.71 -1.08 19.31
CA ARG A 453 -21.01 -1.43 17.91
C ARG A 453 -19.77 -1.23 17.04
N GLY A 454 -19.65 -2.03 15.99
CA GLY A 454 -18.74 -1.71 14.88
C GLY A 454 -19.12 -0.38 14.22
N GLY A 455 -18.16 0.26 13.57
CA GLY A 455 -18.44 1.44 12.76
C GLY A 455 -19.33 1.09 11.56
N ALA A 456 -20.19 2.02 11.17
CA ALA A 456 -21.01 1.94 9.96
C ALA A 456 -20.13 2.13 8.72
N GLY A 457 -20.30 1.27 7.73
CA GLY A 457 -19.66 1.40 6.43
C GLY A 457 -20.25 2.55 5.60
N GLN A 458 -19.83 2.65 4.35
CA GLN A 458 -20.27 3.70 3.42
C GLN A 458 -21.15 3.13 2.30
N SER A 459 -21.97 3.98 1.70
CA SER A 459 -22.68 3.69 0.45
C SER A 459 -22.57 4.88 -0.50
N ILE A 460 -22.44 4.60 -1.79
CA ILE A 460 -22.47 5.58 -2.87
C ILE A 460 -23.42 5.08 -3.96
N SER A 461 -24.25 5.98 -4.48
CA SER A 461 -25.06 5.74 -5.68
C SER A 461 -24.86 6.91 -6.63
N PHE A 462 -24.66 6.64 -7.91
CA PHE A 462 -24.48 7.66 -8.93
C PHE A 462 -25.09 7.18 -10.24
N ARG A 463 -25.44 8.14 -11.09
CA ARG A 463 -25.91 7.90 -12.46
C ARG A 463 -24.76 8.18 -13.42
N VAL A 464 -24.54 7.29 -14.38
CA VAL A 464 -23.62 7.54 -15.49
C VAL A 464 -24.35 8.35 -16.57
N LEU A 465 -23.78 9.50 -16.94
CA LEU A 465 -24.42 10.48 -17.82
C LEU A 465 -24.06 10.31 -19.30
N LYS A 466 -23.09 9.43 -19.60
CA LYS A 466 -22.54 9.25 -20.94
C LYS A 466 -22.65 7.80 -21.38
N ASP A 467 -23.20 7.58 -22.57
CA ASP A 467 -23.30 6.24 -23.16
C ASP A 467 -21.91 5.66 -23.48
N GLY A 468 -21.83 4.32 -23.45
CA GLY A 468 -20.61 3.58 -23.81
C GLY A 468 -19.52 3.59 -22.73
N CYS A 469 -19.82 4.06 -21.52
CA CYS A 469 -18.91 3.93 -20.39
C CYS A 469 -18.86 2.48 -19.87
N GLN A 470 -17.74 2.11 -19.24
CA GLN A 470 -17.59 0.86 -18.49
C GLN A 470 -17.35 1.18 -17.02
N LEU A 471 -17.80 0.30 -16.13
CA LEU A 471 -17.69 0.46 -14.69
C LEU A 471 -16.99 -0.74 -14.05
N LEU A 472 -15.90 -0.45 -13.35
CA LEU A 472 -15.13 -1.43 -12.64
C LEU A 472 -15.08 -1.09 -11.15
N ALA A 473 -15.75 -1.89 -10.33
CA ALA A 473 -15.54 -1.92 -8.88
C ALA A 473 -14.46 -2.97 -8.57
N ARG A 474 -13.32 -2.53 -8.06
CA ARG A 474 -12.17 -3.43 -7.79
C ARG A 474 -12.19 -3.95 -6.37
N GLY A 475 -11.62 -5.13 -6.18
CA GLY A 475 -11.41 -5.68 -4.83
C GLY A 475 -12.71 -5.87 -4.06
N LEU A 476 -13.83 -6.15 -4.75
CA LEU A 476 -15.12 -6.43 -4.15
C LEU A 476 -15.04 -7.71 -3.31
N GLU A 477 -14.76 -7.54 -2.03
CA GLU A 477 -14.72 -8.63 -1.04
C GLU A 477 -15.87 -8.50 -0.04
N ARG A 478 -15.99 -9.50 0.84
CA ARG A 478 -16.99 -9.55 1.93
C ARG A 478 -18.44 -9.56 1.40
N LEU A 479 -18.66 -10.12 0.21
CA LEU A 479 -19.93 -10.47 -0.39
C LEU A 479 -20.51 -11.76 0.23
N ARG A 480 -19.64 -12.73 0.59
CA ARG A 480 -20.06 -14.03 1.16
C ARG A 480 -19.75 -14.13 2.64
N PHE A 481 -18.54 -13.75 3.05
CA PHE A 481 -18.08 -13.86 4.43
C PHE A 481 -18.07 -12.50 5.12
N PRO A 482 -19.07 -12.15 5.94
CA PRO A 482 -19.06 -10.86 6.63
C PRO A 482 -17.89 -10.78 7.65
N PRO A 483 -17.35 -9.57 7.89
CA PRO A 483 -16.39 -9.34 8.97
C PRO A 483 -16.91 -9.90 10.31
N TRP A 484 -16.05 -10.63 11.01
CA TRP A 484 -16.39 -11.35 12.25
C TRP A 484 -16.42 -10.43 13.47
N GLY A 485 -17.25 -10.76 14.46
CA GLY A 485 -17.24 -10.10 15.77
C GLY A 485 -16.21 -10.68 16.74
N VAL A 486 -15.92 -9.95 17.82
CA VAL A 486 -15.02 -10.38 18.90
C VAL A 486 -15.74 -10.42 20.24
N ALA A 487 -15.25 -11.27 21.16
CA ALA A 487 -15.72 -11.33 22.54
C ALA A 487 -17.26 -11.43 22.70
N GLY A 488 -17.93 -12.14 21.78
CA GLY A 488 -19.39 -12.30 21.78
C GLY A 488 -20.16 -11.26 20.95
N GLY A 489 -19.48 -10.29 20.33
CA GLY A 489 -20.07 -9.41 19.32
C GLY A 489 -20.44 -10.18 18.05
N GLY A 490 -21.47 -9.68 17.34
CA GLY A 490 -21.92 -10.22 16.06
C GLY A 490 -21.15 -9.65 14.87
N SER A 491 -21.30 -10.31 13.72
CA SER A 491 -20.72 -9.88 12.45
C SER A 491 -21.37 -8.60 11.91
N SER A 492 -20.63 -7.84 11.10
CA SER A 492 -21.19 -6.73 10.33
C SER A 492 -21.96 -7.23 9.09
N THR A 493 -22.57 -6.33 8.33
CA THR A 493 -23.24 -6.70 7.07
C THR A 493 -22.25 -6.98 5.94
N VAL A 494 -22.67 -7.77 4.95
CA VAL A 494 -21.93 -7.99 3.70
C VAL A 494 -21.94 -6.75 2.80
N THR A 495 -20.95 -6.67 1.92
CA THR A 495 -20.89 -5.72 0.80
C THR A 495 -21.96 -6.07 -0.24
N ARG A 496 -22.50 -5.05 -0.91
CA ARG A 496 -23.44 -5.21 -2.03
C ARG A 496 -23.09 -4.19 -3.10
N MET A 497 -23.27 -4.57 -4.36
CA MET A 497 -23.21 -3.69 -5.51
C MET A 497 -24.47 -3.95 -6.34
N ILE A 498 -25.20 -2.91 -6.71
CA ILE A 498 -26.48 -3.03 -7.41
C ILE A 498 -26.44 -2.11 -8.62
N LEU A 499 -26.78 -2.64 -9.79
CA LEU A 499 -27.03 -1.87 -11.00
C LEU A 499 -28.52 -1.53 -11.06
N ASN A 500 -28.84 -0.28 -11.42
CA ASN A 500 -30.22 0.20 -11.61
C ASN A 500 -31.13 -0.05 -10.39
N GLU A 501 -30.61 0.21 -9.18
CA GLU A 501 -31.38 0.04 -7.93
C GLU A 501 -32.69 0.85 -7.97
N GLY A 502 -33.81 0.16 -7.79
CA GLY A 502 -35.15 0.76 -7.81
C GLY A 502 -35.69 1.11 -9.21
N GLU A 503 -35.00 0.73 -10.28
CA GLU A 503 -35.39 0.97 -11.67
C GLU A 503 -35.57 -0.33 -12.47
N ASP A 504 -36.09 -0.22 -13.71
CA ASP A 504 -36.21 -1.36 -14.61
C ASP A 504 -34.81 -1.92 -14.95
N GLY A 505 -34.63 -3.23 -14.75
CA GLY A 505 -33.35 -3.90 -14.96
C GLY A 505 -32.42 -3.87 -13.75
N GLU A 506 -32.97 -3.73 -12.53
CA GLU A 506 -32.22 -3.93 -11.29
C GLU A 506 -31.51 -5.29 -11.27
N VAL A 507 -30.20 -5.28 -11.00
CA VAL A 507 -29.40 -6.50 -10.84
C VAL A 507 -28.39 -6.31 -9.71
N GLU A 508 -28.42 -7.21 -8.72
CA GLU A 508 -27.35 -7.31 -7.73
C GLU A 508 -26.13 -8.01 -8.33
N LEU A 509 -25.00 -7.30 -8.28
CA LEU A 509 -23.74 -7.71 -8.84
C LEU A 509 -22.88 -8.36 -7.76
N GLY A 510 -22.34 -9.54 -8.07
CA GLY A 510 -21.24 -10.12 -7.32
C GLY A 510 -19.90 -9.47 -7.70
N GLU A 511 -18.82 -10.26 -7.73
CA GLU A 511 -17.47 -9.81 -8.13
C GLU A 511 -17.32 -9.42 -9.62
N LYS A 512 -18.42 -9.16 -10.33
CA LYS A 512 -18.42 -8.94 -11.78
C LYS A 512 -18.04 -7.50 -12.12
N THR A 513 -17.28 -7.36 -13.20
CA THR A 513 -17.07 -6.09 -13.92
C THR A 513 -18.25 -5.86 -14.88
N ILE A 514 -18.69 -4.61 -15.05
CA ILE A 514 -19.72 -4.23 -16.04
C ILE A 514 -19.15 -3.34 -17.13
#